data_AF-A0A4U1I485-F1
#
_entry.id   AF-A0A4U1I485-F1
#
_cell.length_a   1.000
_cell.length_b   1.000
_cell.length_c   1.000
_cell.angle_alpha   90.00
_cell.angle_beta   90.00
_cell.angle_gamma   90.00
#
_symmetry.space_group_name_H-M   'P 1'
#
loop_
_entity.id
_entity.type
_entity.pdbx_description
1 polymer ?
#
loop_
_entity_poly.entity_id
_entity_poly.type
_entity_poly.pdbx_seq_one_letter_code
_entity_poly.pdbx_strand_id
1 'polypeptide(L)'
;MTTQSNPEPPLINFAFPFRDAKGKEIVDEHVFYEWLADEESGSFAVSSSGMWHGGIHVSAEGAGKHLDLPYGVRCIAAGEVIAYQTNRLAL
;
A
#
# COMPACT_ATOMS: atom_id res chain seq x y z
N MET A 1 44.91 15.95 -3.22
CA MET A 1 44.00 15.03 -2.53
C MET A 1 42.72 14.98 -3.32
N THR A 2 42.47 13.90 -4.06
CA THR A 2 41.23 13.70 -4.82
C THR A 2 40.21 13.05 -3.89
N THR A 3 39.19 13.80 -3.50
CA THR A 3 38.00 13.28 -2.81
C THR A 3 37.23 12.39 -3.78
N GLN A 4 37.21 11.08 -3.55
CA GLN A 4 36.24 10.19 -4.21
C GLN A 4 34.84 10.57 -3.72
N SER A 5 33.95 10.96 -4.63
CA SER A 5 32.53 11.08 -4.33
C SER A 5 31.93 9.68 -4.29
N ASN A 6 31.37 9.29 -3.15
CA ASN A 6 30.54 8.09 -3.08
C ASN A 6 29.29 8.34 -3.94
N PRO A 7 28.85 7.40 -4.82
CA PRO A 7 27.63 7.62 -5.59
C PRO A 7 26.44 7.77 -4.63
N GLU A 8 25.63 8.81 -4.85
CA GLU A 8 24.37 8.94 -4.12
C GLU A 8 23.46 7.75 -4.43
N PRO A 9 22.73 7.23 -3.43
CA PRO A 9 21.71 6.22 -3.67
C PRO A 9 20.70 6.72 -4.72
N PRO A 10 20.21 5.85 -5.61
CA PRO A 10 19.13 6.22 -6.52
C PRO A 10 17.92 6.76 -5.74
N LEU A 11 17.35 7.87 -6.19
CA LEU A 11 16.08 8.36 -5.66
C LEU A 11 15.00 7.30 -5.86
N ILE A 12 14.41 6.83 -4.77
CA ILE A 12 13.30 5.87 -4.81
C ILE A 12 12.02 6.67 -4.97
N ASN A 13 11.38 6.56 -6.14
CA ASN A 13 10.05 7.12 -6.33
C ASN A 13 9.03 6.25 -5.58
N PHE A 14 8.47 6.81 -4.51
CA PHE A 14 7.47 6.15 -3.67
C PHE A 14 6.06 6.42 -4.21
N ALA A 15 5.18 5.44 -4.11
CA ALA A 15 3.76 5.56 -4.35
C ALA A 15 2.96 4.75 -3.33
N PHE A 16 1.76 5.21 -2.97
CA PHE A 16 0.83 4.36 -2.24
C PHE A 16 0.43 3.14 -3.07
N PRO A 17 0.14 1.99 -2.43
CA PRO A 17 -0.13 0.73 -3.13
C PRO A 17 -1.43 0.73 -3.95
N PHE A 18 -2.23 1.79 -3.85
CA PHE A 18 -3.44 2.03 -4.62
C PHE A 18 -3.47 3.45 -5.17
N ARG A 19 -4.32 3.66 -6.18
CA ARG A 19 -4.84 4.97 -6.58
C ARG A 19 -6.20 5.20 -5.93
N ASP A 20 -6.67 6.44 -5.93
CA ASP A 20 -8.05 6.72 -5.55
C ASP A 20 -9.05 6.14 -6.58
N ALA A 21 -10.33 6.06 -6.25
CA ALA A 21 -11.38 5.53 -7.13
C ALA A 21 -11.56 6.28 -8.46
N LYS A 22 -10.88 7.43 -8.66
CA LYS A 22 -10.84 8.19 -9.90
C LYS A 22 -9.55 7.97 -10.69
N GLY A 23 -8.69 7.04 -10.24
CA GLY A 23 -7.40 6.74 -10.84
C GLY A 23 -6.31 7.77 -10.56
N LYS A 24 -6.50 8.66 -9.57
CA LYS A 24 -5.50 9.67 -9.18
C LYS A 24 -4.53 9.11 -8.15
N GLU A 25 -3.30 9.62 -8.21
CA GLU A 25 -2.26 9.40 -7.21
C GLU A 25 -2.71 9.94 -5.83
N ILE A 26 -2.62 9.08 -4.82
CA ILE A 26 -2.72 9.46 -3.41
C ILE A 26 -1.35 10.02 -3.02
N VAL A 27 -1.33 11.19 -2.38
CA VAL A 27 -0.09 11.87 -1.96
C VAL A 27 -0.11 12.30 -0.50
N ASP A 28 -1.25 12.12 0.17
CA ASP A 28 -1.47 12.46 1.57
C ASP A 28 -1.76 11.18 2.34
N GLU A 29 -0.88 10.82 3.26
CA GLU A 29 -1.00 9.63 4.08
C GLU A 29 -2.22 9.68 5.00
N HIS A 30 -2.65 10.86 5.46
CA HIS A 30 -3.76 10.99 6.39
C HIS A 30 -5.07 10.59 5.73
N VAL A 31 -5.27 11.00 4.47
CA VAL A 31 -6.41 10.55 3.66
C VAL A 31 -6.41 9.03 3.52
N PHE A 32 -5.25 8.42 3.28
CA PHE A 32 -5.16 6.97 3.16
C PHE A 32 -5.47 6.26 4.50
N TYR A 33 -4.96 6.78 5.62
CA TYR A 33 -5.28 6.25 6.95
C TYR A 33 -6.75 6.41 7.34
N GLU A 34 -7.37 7.53 6.99
CA GLU A 34 -8.81 7.74 7.20
C GLU A 34 -9.64 6.69 6.44
N TRP A 35 -9.26 6.36 5.21
CA TRP A 35 -9.92 5.30 4.44
C TRP A 35 -9.67 3.92 5.03
N LEU A 36 -8.45 3.63 5.51
CA LEU A 36 -8.14 2.35 6.17
C LEU A 36 -8.93 2.15 7.48
N ALA A 37 -9.36 3.23 8.13
CA ALA A 37 -10.21 3.15 9.33
C ALA A 37 -11.63 2.62 9.04
N ASP A 38 -12.03 2.55 7.76
CA ASP A 38 -13.28 1.89 7.34
C ASP A 38 -13.20 0.34 7.42
N GLU A 39 -12.03 -0.24 7.67
CA GLU A 39 -11.86 -1.70 7.78
C GLU A 39 -12.25 -2.24 9.16
N GLU A 40 -13.20 -3.17 9.21
CA GLU A 40 -13.71 -3.76 10.45
C GLU A 40 -12.65 -4.59 11.21
N SER A 41 -11.71 -5.21 10.50
CA SER A 41 -10.66 -6.03 11.12
C SER A 41 -9.54 -5.21 11.79
N GLY A 42 -9.55 -3.88 11.61
CA GLY A 42 -8.46 -3.00 11.96
C GLY A 42 -7.38 -2.92 10.87
N SER A 43 -6.39 -2.07 11.14
CA SER A 43 -5.27 -1.75 10.26
C SER A 43 -3.96 -1.76 11.03
N PHE A 44 -2.84 -1.66 10.31
CA PHE A 44 -1.53 -1.55 10.93
C PHE A 44 -1.50 -0.46 12.03
N ALA A 45 -0.99 -0.71 13.24
CA ALA A 45 -0.35 -1.94 13.72
C ALA A 45 -1.24 -2.79 14.64
N VAL A 46 -2.53 -2.47 14.81
CA VAL A 46 -3.40 -3.09 15.82
C VAL A 46 -4.74 -3.48 15.21
N SER A 47 -5.12 -4.74 15.38
CA SER A 47 -6.41 -5.27 14.93
C SER A 47 -7.57 -4.71 15.75
N SER A 48 -8.80 -4.92 15.29
CA SER A 48 -10.00 -4.58 16.06
C SER A 48 -10.14 -5.33 17.39
N SER A 49 -9.41 -6.44 17.56
CA SER A 49 -9.31 -7.18 18.83
C SER A 49 -8.22 -6.66 19.78
N GLY A 50 -7.47 -5.62 19.41
CA GLY A 50 -6.38 -5.07 20.21
C GLY A 50 -5.06 -5.87 20.13
N MET A 51 -4.97 -6.82 19.20
CA MET A 51 -3.76 -7.61 18.97
C MET A 51 -2.86 -6.95 17.93
N TRP A 52 -1.57 -7.28 17.96
CA TRP A 52 -0.64 -6.83 16.91
C TRP A 52 -1.10 -7.32 15.52
N HIS A 53 -1.05 -6.42 14.54
CA HIS A 53 -1.45 -6.63 13.16
C HIS A 53 -0.36 -6.10 12.23
N GLY A 54 0.34 -7.02 11.55
CA GLY A 54 1.54 -6.70 10.76
C GLY A 54 1.30 -6.12 9.37
N GLY A 55 0.08 -5.72 9.04
CA GLY A 55 -0.28 -5.25 7.70
C GLY A 55 -1.61 -4.52 7.67
N ILE A 56 -2.15 -4.35 6.47
CA ILE A 56 -3.46 -3.73 6.24
C ILE A 56 -4.36 -4.70 5.50
N HIS A 57 -5.66 -4.57 5.73
CA HIS A 57 -6.68 -5.22 4.91
C HIS A 57 -7.31 -4.15 4.01
N VAL A 58 -7.75 -4.54 2.82
CA VAL A 58 -8.55 -3.69 1.95
C VAL A 58 -9.69 -4.55 1.42
N SER A 59 -10.90 -4.28 1.91
CA SER A 59 -12.13 -4.91 1.47
C SER A 59 -12.91 -3.98 0.54
N ALA A 60 -13.81 -4.54 -0.28
CA ALA A 60 -14.64 -3.72 -1.17
C ALA A 60 -15.62 -2.83 -0.38
N GLU A 61 -16.11 -3.34 0.76
CA GLU A 61 -17.05 -2.67 1.66
C GLU A 61 -16.36 -1.67 2.61
N GLY A 62 -15.07 -1.85 2.89
CA GLY A 62 -14.24 -0.99 3.73
C GLY A 62 -13.52 0.11 2.93
N ALA A 63 -12.19 0.14 3.02
CA ALA A 63 -11.34 1.14 2.39
C ALA A 63 -11.43 1.10 0.85
N GLY A 64 -11.72 -0.07 0.28
CA GLY A 64 -11.79 -0.28 -1.17
C GLY A 64 -12.79 0.61 -1.91
N LYS A 65 -13.82 1.12 -1.23
CA LYS A 65 -14.78 2.08 -1.81
C LYS A 65 -14.14 3.40 -2.26
N HIS A 66 -12.97 3.74 -1.72
CA HIS A 66 -12.23 4.96 -2.06
C HIS A 66 -11.08 4.69 -3.04
N LEU A 67 -10.83 3.43 -3.38
CA LEU A 67 -9.64 3.00 -4.11
C LEU A 67 -10.00 2.49 -5.51
N ASP A 68 -9.02 2.52 -6.41
CA ASP A 68 -9.12 1.93 -7.75
C ASP A 68 -9.03 0.39 -7.70
N LEU A 69 -9.87 -0.23 -6.87
CA LEU A 69 -9.82 -1.63 -6.50
C LEU A 69 -9.86 -2.61 -7.69
N PRO A 70 -10.62 -2.36 -8.79
CA PRO A 70 -10.62 -3.25 -9.96
C PRO A 70 -9.25 -3.40 -10.64
N TYR A 71 -8.36 -2.41 -10.51
CA TYR A 71 -7.00 -2.47 -11.07
C TYR A 71 -5.98 -3.10 -10.12
N GLY A 72 -6.39 -3.39 -8.88
CA GLY A 72 -5.57 -4.07 -7.88
C GLY A 72 -4.46 -3.22 -7.27
N VAL A 73 -3.52 -3.89 -6.59
CA VAL A 73 -2.35 -3.25 -5.98
C VAL A 73 -1.26 -2.96 -7.02
N ARG A 74 -0.46 -1.91 -6.76
CA ARG A 74 0.74 -1.57 -7.53
C ARG A 74 1.99 -1.54 -6.66
N CYS A 75 3.16 -1.52 -7.31
CA CYS A 75 4.43 -1.38 -6.63
C CYS A 75 4.52 -0.04 -5.88
N ILE A 76 4.94 -0.08 -4.62
CA ILE A 76 5.20 1.10 -3.79
C ILE A 76 6.50 1.81 -4.24
N ALA A 77 7.45 1.05 -4.75
CA ALA A 77 8.74 1.50 -5.24
C ALA A 77 9.26 0.52 -6.31
N ALA A 78 10.27 0.95 -7.08
CA ALA A 78 10.98 0.03 -7.98
C ALA A 78 11.70 -1.08 -7.19
N GLY A 79 11.63 -2.31 -7.67
CA GLY A 79 12.23 -3.48 -7.03
C GLY A 79 11.98 -4.76 -7.82
N GLU A 80 12.33 -5.90 -7.22
CA GLU A 80 12.16 -7.23 -7.81
C GLU A 80 11.10 -8.03 -7.02
N VAL A 81 10.19 -8.69 -7.74
CA VAL A 81 9.21 -9.60 -7.14
C VAL A 81 9.89 -10.95 -6.90
N ILE A 82 10.22 -11.25 -5.64
CA ILE A 82 10.88 -12.50 -5.26
C ILE A 82 9.93 -13.55 -4.67
N ALA A 83 8.72 -13.13 -4.26
CA ALA A 83 7.69 -14.01 -3.71
C ALA A 83 6.31 -13.39 -3.94
N TYR A 84 5.32 -14.21 -4.27
CA TYR A 84 3.92 -13.79 -4.33
C TYR A 84 3.01 -14.98 -4.03
N GLN A 85 1.84 -14.69 -3.46
CA GLN A 85 0.73 -15.63 -3.31
C GLN A 85 -0.55 -14.88 -3.67
N THR A 86 -1.42 -15.51 -4.44
CA THR A 86 -2.77 -14.98 -4.71
C THR A 86 -3.78 -16.08 -4.45
N ASN A 87 -4.87 -15.75 -3.76
CA ASN A 87 -5.98 -16.67 -3.55
C ASN A 87 -6.95 -16.53 -4.73
N ARG A 88 -6.63 -17.20 -5.85
CA ARG A 88 -7.54 -17.28 -6.99
C ARG A 88 -8.45 -18.50 -6.80
N LEU A 89 -9.75 -18.29 -6.59
CA LEU A 89 -10.71 -19.34 -6.88
C LEU A 89 -10.65 -19.56 -8.40
N ALA A 90 -10.37 -20.81 -8.82
CA ALA A 90 -10.47 -21.15 -10.23
C ALA A 90 -11.90 -20.84 -10.68
N LEU A 91 -12.03 -19.94 -11.65
CA LEU A 91 -13.29 -19.69 -12.36
C LEU A 91 -13.70 -20.93 -13.15
#